data_AF-K9V4Q6-F1
#
_entry.id   AF-K9V4Q6-F1
#
_cell.length_a   1.000
_cell.length_b   1.000
_cell.length_c   1.000
_cell.angle_alpha   90.00
_cell.angle_beta   90.00
_cell.angle_gamma   90.00
#
_symmetry.space_group_name_H-M   'P 1'
#
loop_
_entity.id
_entity.type
_entity.pdbx_description
1 polymer ?
#
loop_
_entity_poly.entity_id
_entity_poly.type
_entity_poly.pdbx_seq_one_letter_code
_entity_poly.pdbx_strand_id
1 'polypeptide(L)'
;MSQFKELYPVIEDAFNRPLIPHEPAKQSLKQWSMFVLRDKGFKVIYAQNADFAIERGGEKLYFKVANIDQELDDNFSWIIWDNSSKNISIVLAKS
;
A
#
# COMPACT_ATOMS: atom_id res chain seq x y z
N MET A 1 5.13 -14.47 -15.25
CA MET A 1 4.24 -13.31 -14.99
C MET A 1 4.17 -13.15 -13.48
N SER A 2 4.36 -11.93 -12.95
CA SER A 2 4.29 -11.68 -11.51
C SER A 2 2.95 -12.13 -10.95
N GLN A 3 2.96 -12.93 -9.87
CA GLN A 3 1.75 -13.41 -9.20
C GLN A 3 0.94 -12.26 -8.57
N PHE A 4 1.53 -11.07 -8.47
CA PHE A 4 0.88 -9.88 -7.94
C PHE A 4 -0.02 -9.16 -8.95
N LYS A 5 0.09 -9.40 -10.26
CA LYS A 5 -0.79 -8.74 -11.24
C LYS A 5 -2.27 -9.05 -10.98
N GLU A 6 -2.57 -10.27 -10.54
CA GLU A 6 -3.92 -10.69 -10.18
C GLU A 6 -4.40 -10.12 -8.83
N LEU A 7 -3.47 -9.63 -8.00
CA LEU A 7 -3.78 -9.05 -6.70
C LEU A 7 -4.02 -7.55 -6.75
N TYR A 8 -3.60 -6.86 -7.80
CA TYR A 8 -3.75 -5.41 -7.90
C TYR A 8 -5.20 -4.93 -7.72
N PRO A 9 -6.22 -5.57 -8.35
CA PRO A 9 -7.61 -5.18 -8.11
C PRO A 9 -8.06 -5.39 -6.65
N VAL A 10 -7.54 -6.42 -5.99
CA VAL A 10 -7.86 -6.73 -4.58
C VAL A 10 -7.20 -5.71 -3.65
N ILE A 11 -5.97 -5.30 -3.95
CA ILE A 11 -5.25 -4.25 -3.23
C ILE A 11 -6.00 -2.92 -3.39
N GLU A 12 -6.34 -2.53 -4.62
CA GLU A 12 -7.12 -1.31 -4.87
C GLU A 12 -8.48 -1.30 -4.15
N ASP A 13 -9.25 -2.39 -4.23
CA ASP A 13 -10.52 -2.50 -3.51
C ASP A 13 -10.34 -2.38 -1.99
N ALA A 14 -9.24 -2.93 -1.44
CA ALA A 14 -8.94 -2.82 0.00
C ALA A 14 -8.85 -1.37 0.47
N PHE A 15 -8.20 -0.51 -0.31
CA PHE A 15 -7.99 0.90 0.01
C PHE A 15 -9.20 1.77 -0.35
N ASN A 16 -10.00 1.37 -1.34
CA ASN A 16 -11.26 2.04 -1.69
C ASN A 16 -12.38 1.73 -0.70
N ARG A 17 -12.34 0.55 -0.06
CA ARG A 17 -13.34 0.09 0.91
C ARG A 17 -12.68 -0.45 2.18
N PRO A 18 -11.94 0.39 2.91
CA PRO A 18 -11.26 -0.03 4.12
C PRO A 18 -12.28 -0.21 5.25
N LEU A 19 -12.03 -1.18 6.15
CA LEU A 19 -12.87 -1.37 7.34
C LEU A 19 -12.88 -0.14 8.24
N ILE A 20 -11.76 0.59 8.30
CA ILE A 20 -11.61 1.84 9.05
C ILE A 20 -10.98 2.87 8.10
N PRO A 21 -11.55 4.07 7.93
CA PRO A 21 -10.97 5.11 7.08
C PRO A 21 -9.63 5.61 7.64
N HIS A 22 -8.78 6.15 6.76
CA HIS A 22 -7.54 6.77 7.21
C HIS A 22 -7.81 8.08 7.94
N GLU A 23 -7.36 8.16 9.20
CA GLU A 23 -7.44 9.36 10.02
C GLU A 23 -6.02 9.74 10.48
N PRO A 24 -5.35 10.70 9.81
CA PRO A 24 -3.95 11.05 10.12
C PRO A 24 -3.70 11.48 11.57
N ALA A 25 -4.72 12.00 12.26
CA ALA A 25 -4.63 12.39 13.67
C ALA A 25 -4.59 11.20 14.65
N LYS A 26 -5.00 10.01 14.21
CA LYS A 26 -5.12 8.80 15.05
C LYS A 26 -4.09 7.74 14.70
N GLN A 27 -3.74 7.60 13.41
CA GLN A 27 -2.77 6.61 12.95
C GLN A 27 -1.93 7.13 11.80
N SER A 28 -0.68 6.65 11.70
CA SER A 28 0.16 6.93 10.53
C SER A 28 -0.37 6.19 9.30
N LEU A 29 -0.16 6.78 8.11
CA LEU A 29 -0.51 6.16 6.83
C LEU A 29 0.10 4.76 6.69
N LYS A 30 1.35 4.58 7.13
CA LYS A 30 2.03 3.29 7.16
C LYS A 30 1.25 2.25 7.97
N GLN A 31 0.96 2.55 9.24
CA GLN A 31 0.27 1.60 10.13
C GLN A 31 -1.12 1.27 9.62
N TRP A 32 -1.82 2.29 9.12
CA TRP A 32 -3.15 2.14 8.54
C TRP A 32 -3.13 1.25 7.27
N SER A 33 -2.19 1.49 6.35
CA SER A 33 -2.04 0.69 5.14
C SER A 33 -1.72 -0.77 5.43
N MET A 34 -0.85 -1.02 6.42
CA MET A 34 -0.56 -2.38 6.87
C MET A 34 -1.80 -3.05 7.48
N PHE A 35 -2.62 -2.31 8.22
CA PHE A 35 -3.88 -2.82 8.77
C PHE A 35 -4.88 -3.19 7.67
N VAL A 36 -5.12 -2.29 6.71
CA VAL A 36 -6.05 -2.51 5.58
C VAL A 36 -5.68 -3.79 4.82
N LEU A 37 -4.39 -3.98 4.53
CA LEU A 37 -3.93 -5.17 3.83
C LEU A 37 -4.04 -6.44 4.67
N ARG A 38 -3.76 -6.38 5.98
CA ARG A 38 -3.93 -7.53 6.89
C ARG A 38 -5.39 -7.93 7.03
N ASP A 39 -6.30 -6.97 7.11
CA ASP A 39 -7.75 -7.19 7.16
C ASP A 39 -8.24 -7.97 5.93
N LYS A 40 -7.67 -7.69 4.75
CA LYS A 40 -7.93 -8.46 3.51
C LYS A 40 -7.17 -9.78 3.41
N GLY A 41 -6.45 -10.19 4.45
CA GLY A 41 -5.74 -11.47 4.51
C GLY A 41 -4.36 -11.48 3.86
N PHE A 42 -3.79 -10.32 3.48
CA PHE A 42 -2.42 -10.28 2.98
C PHE A 42 -1.40 -10.51 4.10
N LYS A 43 -0.37 -11.31 3.81
CA LYS A 43 0.80 -11.46 4.70
C LYS A 43 1.69 -10.24 4.59
N VAL A 44 1.48 -9.27 5.48
CA VAL A 44 2.29 -8.03 5.55
C VAL A 44 3.52 -8.23 6.43
N ILE A 45 4.70 -7.97 5.88
CA ILE A 45 6.01 -8.08 6.54
C ILE A 45 6.73 -6.74 6.58
N TYR A 46 7.62 -6.55 7.55
CA TYR A 46 8.53 -5.41 7.57
C TYR A 46 9.63 -5.56 6.51
N ALA A 47 10.10 -4.44 5.97
CA ALA A 47 11.17 -4.37 4.98
C ALA A 47 12.23 -3.36 5.42
N GLN A 48 13.48 -3.55 4.98
CA GLN A 48 14.58 -2.61 5.29
C GLN A 48 14.63 -1.43 4.31
N ASN A 49 14.28 -1.66 3.03
CA ASN A 49 14.40 -0.66 1.96
C ASN A 49 13.06 -0.03 1.54
N ALA A 50 11.97 -0.41 2.22
CA ALA A 50 10.62 0.05 1.97
C ALA A 50 9.90 0.22 3.31
N ASP A 51 8.70 0.80 3.32
CA ASP A 51 7.93 0.89 4.56
C ASP A 51 7.47 -0.49 5.04
N PHE A 52 7.03 -1.31 4.10
CA PHE A 52 6.65 -2.71 4.32
C PHE A 52 6.62 -3.47 2.99
N ALA A 53 6.33 -4.76 3.04
CA ALA A 53 6.02 -5.55 1.86
C ALA A 53 4.85 -6.49 2.15
N ILE A 54 4.18 -6.94 1.09
CA ILE A 54 3.33 -8.13 1.15
C ILE A 54 4.07 -9.31 0.54
N GLU A 55 3.90 -10.48 1.12
CA GLU A 55 4.54 -11.72 0.67
C GLU A 55 3.47 -12.71 0.20
N ARG A 56 3.65 -13.25 -1.01
CA ARG A 56 2.78 -14.30 -1.56
C ARG A 56 3.61 -15.25 -2.41
N GLY A 57 3.52 -16.55 -2.12
CA GLY A 57 4.17 -17.58 -2.93
C GLY A 57 5.69 -17.43 -3.06
N GLY A 58 6.36 -16.84 -2.06
CA GLY A 58 7.79 -16.55 -2.08
C GLY A 58 8.19 -15.24 -2.78
N GLU A 59 7.26 -14.58 -3.47
CA GLU A 59 7.47 -13.24 -4.06
C GLU A 59 7.10 -12.15 -3.04
N LYS A 60 7.75 -10.99 -3.17
CA LYS A 60 7.48 -9.81 -2.33
C LYS A 60 7.12 -8.62 -3.20
N LEU A 61 6.05 -7.92 -2.83
CA LEU A 61 5.69 -6.61 -3.39
C LEU A 61 5.94 -5.56 -2.32
N TYR A 62 6.89 -4.66 -2.59
CA TYR A 62 7.34 -3.64 -1.65
C TYR A 62 6.52 -2.37 -1.78
N PHE A 63 6.16 -1.80 -0.62
CA PHE A 63 5.36 -0.58 -0.53
C PHE A 63 6.10 0.52 0.23
N LYS A 64 5.99 1.74 -0.28
CA LYS A 64 6.29 2.99 0.42
C LYS A 64 5.00 3.79 0.58
N VAL A 65 4.97 4.69 1.56
CA VAL A 65 3.83 5.59 1.77
C VAL A 65 4.23 7.06 1.66
N ALA A 66 3.35 7.89 1.12
CA ALA A 66 3.59 9.33 0.97
C ALA A 66 2.30 10.13 1.21
N ASN A 67 2.45 11.39 1.64
CA ASN A 67 1.32 12.32 1.86
C ASN A 67 1.11 13.33 0.70
N ILE A 68 1.90 13.20 -0.37
CA ILE A 68 1.91 14.04 -1.58
C ILE A 68 2.75 13.30 -2.65
N ASP A 69 2.39 13.45 -3.93
CA ASP A 69 3.20 13.04 -5.10
C ASP A 69 4.54 13.81 -5.13
N GLN A 70 5.51 13.35 -4.35
CA GLN A 70 6.93 13.63 -4.57
C GLN A 70 7.46 12.64 -5.60
N GLU A 71 8.64 12.88 -6.20
CA GLU A 71 9.26 11.97 -7.16
C GLU A 71 9.23 10.51 -6.65
N LEU A 72 8.29 9.73 -7.19
CA LEU A 72 8.06 8.36 -6.77
C LEU A 72 9.11 7.48 -7.43
N ASP A 73 9.82 6.71 -6.61
CA ASP A 73 10.76 5.70 -7.10
C ASP A 73 9.98 4.55 -7.75
N ASP A 74 10.19 4.37 -9.06
CA ASP A 74 9.52 3.36 -9.90
C ASP A 74 9.82 1.90 -9.44
N ASN A 75 10.81 1.69 -8.57
CA ASN A 75 11.13 0.37 -8.00
C ASN A 75 10.17 -0.07 -6.88
N PHE A 76 9.34 0.85 -6.36
CA PHE A 76 8.42 0.58 -5.26
C PHE A 76 6.98 0.83 -5.67
N SER A 77 6.06 0.08 -5.06
CA SER A 77 4.67 0.47 -5.09
C SER A 77 4.43 1.54 -4.01
N TRP A 78 3.52 2.46 -4.27
CA TRP A 78 3.26 3.61 -3.42
C TRP A 78 1.80 3.65 -3.03
N ILE A 79 1.55 3.92 -1.75
CA ILE A 79 0.24 4.29 -1.24
C ILE A 79 0.31 5.75 -0.82
N ILE A 80 -0.47 6.57 -1.51
CA ILE A 80 -0.37 8.02 -1.43
C ILE A 80 -1.66 8.53 -0.85
N TRP A 81 -1.55 9.28 0.24
CA TRP A 81 -2.67 9.96 0.87
C TRP A 81 -2.66 11.43 0.48
N ASP A 82 -3.69 11.89 -0.23
CA ASP A 82 -3.88 13.33 -0.45
C ASP A 82 -4.71 13.91 0.69
N ASN A 83 -4.07 14.71 1.54
CA ASN A 83 -4.74 15.41 2.65
C ASN A 83 -5.81 16.41 2.18
N SER A 84 -5.69 16.95 0.97
CA SER A 84 -6.59 17.98 0.43
C SER A 84 -7.90 17.35 -0.02
N SER A 85 -7.83 16.27 -0.80
CA SER A 85 -9.00 15.53 -1.27
C SER A 85 -9.46 14.42 -0.33
N LYS A 86 -8.67 14.10 0.71
CA LYS A 86 -8.87 12.98 1.64
C LYS A 86 -9.02 11.64 0.93
N ASN A 87 -8.25 11.46 -0.14
CA ASN A 87 -8.30 10.26 -0.98
C ASN A 87 -6.97 9.51 -0.96
N ILE A 88 -7.05 8.25 -1.40
CA ILE A 88 -5.89 7.38 -1.59
C ILE A 88 -5.70 7.09 -3.06
N SER A 89 -4.43 7.15 -3.46
CA SER A 89 -3.96 6.66 -4.74
C SER A 89 -2.95 5.54 -4.51
N ILE A 90 -3.06 4.49 -5.32
CA ILE A 90 -2.08 3.41 -5.36
C ILE A 90 -1.34 3.51 -6.68
N VAL A 91 -0.03 3.61 -6.61
CA VAL A 91 0.85 3.55 -7.79
C VAL A 91 1.67 2.28 -7.67
N LEU A 92 1.62 1.42 -8.67
CA LEU A 92 2.34 0.16 -8.63
C LEU A 92 3.70 0.30 -9.30
N ALA A 93 4.70 -0.39 -8.75
CA ALA A 93 6.04 -0.44 -9.34
C ALA A 93 5.97 -0.92 -10.80
N LYS A 94 6.79 -0.34 -11.67
CA LYS A 94 6.89 -0.79 -13.07
C LYS A 94 7.63 -2.12 -13.08
N SER A 95 6.94 -3.18 -13.51
CA SER A 95 7.48 -4.55 -13.67
C SER A 95 8.04 -4.80 -15.05
#